data_AF-A0A660SDX8-F1
#
_entry.id   AF-A0A660SDX8-F1
#
_cell.length_a   1.000
_cell.length_b   1.000
_cell.length_c   1.000
_cell.angle_alpha   90.00
_cell.angle_beta   90.00
_cell.angle_gamma   90.00
#
_symmetry.space_group_name_H-M   'P 1'
#
loop_
_entity.id
_entity.type
_entity.pdbx_description
1 polymer ?
#
loop_
_entity_poly.entity_id
_entity_poly.type
_entity_poly.pdbx_seq_one_letter_code
_entity_poly.pdbx_strand_id
1 'polypeptide(L)'
;MPTMDLNNFLPDLSIHCYKVKIKALTPFLIPSFPGSMLRGTFGVALKRVVCLNRKQVCSDCLVRKTCIYHFLFETETQNPIKGITNPPHPLILYPLDLGGKNMKRNSIYQFGFTIFGKAIDYLPYVIYAIIKMGHLGIGKGKGKFDLK
;
A
#
# COMPACT_ATOMS: atom_id res chain seq x y z
N MET A 1 24.52 32.07 20.43
CA MET A 1 23.80 30.79 20.29
C MET A 1 22.86 30.94 19.11
N PRO A 2 23.00 30.18 18.01
CA PRO A 2 22.06 30.26 16.90
C PRO A 2 20.74 29.62 17.33
N THR A 3 19.66 30.38 17.22
CA THR A 3 18.29 29.91 17.40
C THR A 3 18.00 28.86 16.32
N MET A 4 17.83 27.61 16.77
CA MET A 4 17.59 26.46 15.91
C MET A 4 16.13 26.52 15.44
N ASP A 5 15.94 26.97 14.20
CA ASP A 5 14.61 27.18 13.61
C ASP A 5 13.98 25.82 13.27
N LEU A 6 13.05 25.36 14.11
CA LEU A 6 12.38 24.05 14.00
C LEU A 6 11.64 23.87 12.66
N ASN A 7 11.20 24.98 12.04
CA ASN A 7 10.50 24.97 10.76
C ASN A 7 11.40 24.56 9.58
N ASN A 8 12.72 24.63 9.71
CA ASN A 8 13.66 24.14 8.69
C ASN A 8 14.02 22.66 8.86
N PHE A 9 13.62 22.01 9.96
CA PHE A 9 14.00 20.64 10.28
C PHE A 9 12.92 19.59 10.03
N LEU A 10 11.65 19.99 10.01
CA LEU A 10 10.54 19.09 9.74
C LEU A 10 9.98 19.40 8.35
N PRO A 11 10.30 18.61 7.29
CA PRO A 11 9.54 18.68 6.05
C PRO A 11 8.06 18.48 6.38
N ASP A 12 7.16 19.07 5.59
CA ASP A 12 5.71 18.93 5.74
C ASP A 12 5.32 17.45 5.97
N LEU A 13 5.07 17.12 7.25
CA LEU A 13 4.81 15.77 7.73
C LEU A 13 3.31 15.57 7.85
N SER A 14 2.61 15.81 6.75
CA SER A 14 1.20 15.51 6.64
C SER A 14 0.99 13.98 6.70
N ILE A 15 0.07 13.53 7.55
CA ILE A 15 -0.25 12.11 7.76
C ILE A 15 -1.74 11.92 7.55
N HIS A 16 -2.12 11.12 6.55
CA HIS A 16 -3.52 10.80 6.31
C HIS A 16 -3.79 9.33 6.64
N CYS A 17 -4.75 9.10 7.54
CA CYS A 17 -5.18 7.77 7.96
C CYS A 17 -6.59 7.48 7.44
N TYR A 18 -6.73 6.38 6.70
CA TYR A 18 -8.00 5.99 6.08
C TYR A 18 -8.47 4.63 6.58
N LYS A 19 -9.79 4.50 6.76
CA LYS A 19 -10.46 3.22 6.95
C LYS A 19 -11.16 2.84 5.65
N VAL A 20 -10.84 1.68 5.14
CA VAL A 20 -11.42 1.13 3.91
C VAL A 20 -12.47 0.10 4.31
N LYS A 21 -13.73 0.37 3.95
CA LYS A 21 -14.81 -0.60 4.07
C LYS A 21 -14.96 -1.35 2.77
N ILE A 22 -15.04 -2.68 2.87
CA ILE A 22 -15.19 -3.57 1.73
C ILE A 22 -16.38 -4.50 1.92
N LYS A 23 -17.09 -4.78 0.83
CA LYS A 23 -18.14 -5.79 0.77
C LYS A 23 -17.63 -7.02 0.05
N ALA A 24 -17.63 -8.17 0.73
CA ALA A 24 -17.19 -9.42 0.12
C ALA A 24 -18.16 -9.88 -0.99
N LEU A 25 -17.63 -10.20 -2.17
CA LEU A 25 -18.41 -10.76 -3.29
C LEU A 25 -18.33 -12.28 -3.35
N THR A 26 -17.24 -12.84 -2.84
CA THR A 26 -17.04 -14.29 -2.74
C THR A 26 -16.66 -14.67 -1.31
N PRO A 27 -17.05 -15.85 -0.83
CA PRO A 27 -16.52 -16.35 0.43
C PRO A 27 -15.05 -16.72 0.28
N PHE A 28 -14.23 -16.46 1.30
CA PHE A 28 -12.84 -16.91 1.35
C PHE A 28 -12.26 -16.83 2.77
N LEU A 29 -11.24 -17.65 3.03
CA LEU A 29 -10.52 -17.66 4.29
C LEU A 29 -9.42 -16.59 4.31
N ILE A 30 -9.43 -15.75 5.34
CA ILE A 30 -8.33 -14.84 5.65
C ILE A 30 -7.35 -15.54 6.60
N PRO A 31 -6.02 -15.50 6.33
CA PRO A 31 -5.03 -16.03 7.25
C PRO A 31 -5.04 -15.28 8.59
N SER A 32 -4.53 -15.90 9.66
CA SER A 32 -4.43 -15.25 10.98
C SER A 32 -3.63 -13.95 10.94
N PHE A 33 -2.64 -13.85 10.05
CA PHE A 33 -1.81 -12.66 9.82
C PHE A 33 -2.06 -12.06 8.42
N PRO A 34 -3.11 -11.24 8.24
CA PRO A 34 -3.51 -10.73 6.92
C PRO A 34 -2.62 -9.60 6.37
N GLY A 35 -1.65 -9.09 7.14
CA GLY A 35 -0.79 -7.98 6.71
C GLY A 35 0.00 -8.31 5.43
N SER A 36 0.62 -9.49 5.35
CA SER A 36 1.34 -9.95 4.17
C SER A 36 0.42 -10.14 2.95
N MET A 37 -0.79 -10.62 3.19
CA MET A 37 -1.83 -10.76 2.18
C MET A 37 -2.25 -9.40 1.61
N LEU A 38 -2.54 -8.41 2.47
CA LEU A 38 -2.90 -7.06 2.07
C LEU A 38 -1.77 -6.41 1.29
N ARG A 39 -0.55 -6.41 1.83
CA ARG A 39 0.63 -5.84 1.17
C ARG A 39 0.85 -6.48 -0.19
N GLY A 40 0.91 -7.80 -0.26
CA GLY A 40 1.21 -8.53 -1.50
C GLY A 40 0.19 -8.26 -2.61
N THR A 41 -1.10 -8.32 -2.28
CA THR A 41 -2.18 -8.10 -3.26
C THR A 41 -2.27 -6.65 -3.69
N PHE A 42 -2.09 -5.71 -2.76
CA PHE A 42 -2.00 -4.29 -3.08
C PHE A 42 -0.82 -3.99 -4.01
N GLY A 43 0.37 -4.54 -3.75
CA GLY A 43 1.55 -4.34 -4.61
C GLY A 43 1.29 -4.80 -6.05
N VAL A 44 0.69 -5.98 -6.22
CA VAL A 44 0.30 -6.46 -7.55
C VAL A 44 -0.72 -5.53 -8.22
N ALA A 45 -1.71 -5.06 -7.46
CA ALA A 45 -2.73 -4.15 -7.97
C ALA A 45 -2.14 -2.79 -8.37
N LEU A 46 -1.33 -2.18 -7.50
CA LEU A 46 -0.65 -0.90 -7.76
C LEU A 46 0.27 -1.01 -8.96
N LYS A 47 1.09 -2.07 -9.08
CA LYS A 47 1.94 -2.31 -10.24
C LYS A 47 1.11 -2.36 -11.53
N ARG A 48 -0.07 -3.01 -11.52
CA ARG A 48 -0.95 -3.03 -12.70
C ARG A 48 -1.52 -1.65 -13.03
N VAL A 49 -1.79 -0.82 -12.02
CA VAL A 49 -2.36 0.51 -12.19
C VAL A 49 -1.34 1.50 -12.75
N VAL A 50 -0.13 1.58 -12.18
CA VAL A 50 0.81 2.67 -12.48
C VAL A 50 2.02 2.26 -13.33
N CYS A 51 2.34 0.97 -13.44
CA CYS A 51 3.54 0.53 -14.15
C CYS A 51 3.27 0.30 -15.63
N LEU A 52 4.00 1.04 -16.48
CA LEU A 52 4.01 0.87 -17.93
C LEU A 52 4.69 -0.44 -18.36
N ASN A 53 5.80 -0.82 -17.71
CA ASN A 53 6.58 -2.00 -18.06
C ASN A 53 6.51 -3.10 -17.00
N ARG A 54 5.36 -3.79 -16.92
CA ARG A 54 5.05 -4.72 -15.83
C ARG A 54 5.98 -5.95 -15.73
N LYS A 55 6.62 -6.33 -16.85
CA LYS A 55 7.51 -7.50 -16.95
C LYS A 55 8.96 -7.19 -16.59
N GLN A 56 9.35 -5.92 -16.56
CA GLN A 56 10.70 -5.50 -16.21
C GLN A 56 10.91 -5.59 -14.70
N VAL A 57 12.16 -5.91 -14.32
CA VAL A 57 12.63 -5.84 -12.94
C VAL A 57 12.78 -4.37 -12.55
N CYS A 58 12.24 -3.96 -11.41
CA CYS A 58 12.21 -2.54 -11.00
C CYS A 58 13.62 -1.94 -10.86
N SER A 59 14.64 -2.75 -10.51
CA SER A 59 16.04 -2.32 -10.39
C SER A 59 16.60 -1.75 -11.70
N ASP A 60 16.13 -2.26 -12.82
CA ASP A 60 16.69 -1.99 -14.15
C ASP A 60 15.84 -0.96 -14.92
N CYS A 61 14.83 -0.38 -14.26
CA CYS A 61 13.88 0.52 -14.89
C CYS A 61 14.44 1.93 -15.04
N LEU A 62 14.42 2.48 -16.26
CA LEU A 62 14.95 3.81 -16.58
C LEU A 62 14.27 4.96 -15.79
N VAL A 63 12.99 4.80 -15.46
CA VAL A 63 12.19 5.81 -14.75
C VAL A 63 12.09 5.55 -13.25
N ARG A 64 12.93 4.67 -12.68
CA ARG A 64 12.85 4.23 -11.27
C ARG A 64 12.77 5.40 -10.28
N LYS A 65 13.58 6.44 -10.45
CA LYS A 65 13.66 7.62 -9.56
C LYS A 65 12.37 8.44 -9.50
N THR A 66 11.55 8.41 -10.53
CA THR A 66 10.27 9.15 -10.63
C THR A 66 9.06 8.23 -10.63
N CYS A 67 9.27 6.91 -10.47
CA CYS A 67 8.22 5.91 -10.58
C CYS A 67 7.37 5.85 -9.30
N ILE A 68 6.05 6.04 -9.46
CA ILE A 68 5.07 5.97 -8.36
C ILE A 68 5.11 4.61 -7.65
N TYR A 69 5.18 3.50 -8.41
CA TYR A 69 5.25 2.16 -7.82
C TYR A 69 6.53 1.98 -6.99
N HIS A 70 7.66 2.51 -7.48
CA HIS A 70 8.92 2.43 -6.75
C HIS A 70 8.81 3.22 -5.44
N PHE A 71 8.41 4.49 -5.54
CA PHE A 71 8.29 5.39 -4.39
C PHE A 71 7.33 4.89 -3.29
N LEU A 72 6.19 4.30 -3.66
CA LEU A 72 5.17 3.89 -2.69
C LEU A 72 5.33 2.48 -2.13
N PHE A 73 6.06 1.58 -2.81
CA PHE A 73 5.94 0.15 -2.54
C PHE A 73 7.22 -0.68 -2.69
N GLU A 74 8.10 -0.33 -3.62
CA GLU A 74 9.34 -1.09 -3.87
C GLU A 74 10.49 -0.52 -3.07
N THR A 75 11.19 -1.36 -2.32
CA THR A 75 12.20 -0.84 -1.40
C THR A 75 13.47 -0.40 -2.12
N GLU A 76 13.98 0.79 -1.77
CA GLU A 76 15.27 1.27 -2.29
C GLU A 76 16.42 0.44 -1.71
N THR A 77 17.09 -0.33 -2.56
CA THR A 77 18.28 -1.12 -2.17
C THR A 77 19.59 -0.35 -2.29
N GLN A 78 19.58 0.94 -2.67
CA GLN A 78 20.79 1.61 -3.18
C GLN A 78 21.20 2.90 -2.46
N ASN A 79 20.42 3.41 -1.51
CA ASN A 79 20.82 4.54 -0.67
C ASN A 79 20.70 4.15 0.79
N PRO A 80 21.68 3.39 1.33
CA PRO A 80 21.71 3.14 2.75
C PRO A 80 21.97 4.48 3.44
N ILE A 81 20.94 5.03 4.09
CA ILE A 81 21.19 5.78 5.32
C ILE A 81 22.03 4.83 6.18
N LYS A 82 23.20 5.25 6.68
CA LYS A 82 24.11 4.36 7.43
C LYS A 82 23.30 3.56 8.47
N GLY A 83 23.19 2.24 8.28
CA GLY A 83 22.45 1.33 9.17
C GLY A 83 20.99 1.01 8.78
N ILE A 84 20.42 1.66 7.76
CA ILE A 84 19.07 1.38 7.24
C ILE A 84 19.20 0.93 5.79
N THR A 85 19.10 -0.38 5.58
CA THR A 85 19.16 -1.01 4.25
C THR A 85 17.88 -0.83 3.43
N ASN A 86 16.78 -0.48 4.09
CA ASN A 86 15.44 -0.40 3.51
C ASN A 86 14.65 0.72 4.22
N PRO A 87 14.64 1.96 3.70
CA PRO A 87 13.83 3.01 4.29
C PRO A 87 12.33 2.61 4.28
N PRO A 88 11.55 3.03 5.29
CA PRO A 88 10.14 2.69 5.36
C PRO A 88 9.37 3.31 4.19
N HIS A 89 8.44 2.54 3.64
CA HIS A 89 7.53 3.03 2.60
C HIS A 89 6.61 4.12 3.15
N PRO A 90 6.35 5.21 2.41
CA PRO A 90 5.43 6.27 2.83
C PRO A 90 3.96 5.86 2.68
N LEU A 91 3.68 4.56 2.68
CA LEU A 91 2.36 3.95 2.64
C LEU A 91 2.37 2.66 3.47
N ILE A 92 1.48 2.59 4.47
CA ILE A 92 1.31 1.43 5.33
C ILE A 92 -0.09 0.88 5.14
N LEU A 93 -0.22 -0.43 4.92
CA LEU A 93 -1.49 -1.16 4.92
C LEU A 93 -1.56 -2.02 6.18
N TYR A 94 -2.66 -1.93 6.92
CA TYR A 94 -2.80 -2.65 8.17
C TYR A 94 -4.19 -3.25 8.33
N PRO A 95 -4.31 -4.47 8.88
CA PRO A 95 -5.61 -5.04 9.19
C PRO A 95 -6.24 -4.31 10.38
N LEU A 96 -7.56 -4.14 10.34
CA LEU A 96 -8.33 -3.68 11.49
C LEU A 96 -9.06 -4.85 12.15
N ASP A 97 -9.78 -5.65 11.35
CA ASP A 97 -10.56 -6.77 11.87
C ASP A 97 -10.77 -7.86 10.81
N LEU A 98 -9.64 -8.31 10.24
CA LEU A 98 -9.61 -9.28 9.13
C LEU A 98 -9.07 -10.66 9.55
N GLY A 99 -8.16 -10.73 10.53
CA GLY A 99 -7.37 -11.94 10.79
C GLY A 99 -8.19 -13.16 11.18
N GLY A 100 -7.88 -14.32 10.58
CA GLY A 100 -8.47 -15.62 10.93
C GLY A 100 -9.96 -15.76 10.59
N LYS A 101 -10.53 -14.82 9.82
CA LYS A 101 -11.96 -14.83 9.50
C LYS A 101 -12.26 -15.63 8.24
N ASN A 102 -13.38 -16.33 8.27
CA ASN A 102 -14.02 -16.78 7.04
C ASN A 102 -14.93 -15.66 6.52
N MET A 103 -14.52 -15.01 5.44
CA MET A 103 -15.33 -13.95 4.84
C MET A 103 -16.59 -14.54 4.24
N LYS A 104 -17.75 -14.01 4.63
CA LYS A 104 -19.05 -14.39 4.09
C LYS A 104 -19.42 -13.43 2.97
N ARG A 105 -19.99 -13.95 1.87
CA ARG A 105 -20.53 -13.13 0.78
C ARG A 105 -21.50 -12.09 1.36
N ASN A 106 -21.45 -10.88 0.82
CA ASN A 106 -22.23 -9.70 1.22
C ASN A 106 -21.94 -9.11 2.60
N SER A 107 -21.05 -9.72 3.40
CA SER A 107 -20.63 -9.14 4.69
C SER A 107 -19.61 -8.02 4.48
N ILE A 108 -19.59 -7.08 5.43
CA ILE A 108 -18.69 -5.91 5.43
C ILE A 108 -17.48 -6.18 6.31
N TYR A 109 -16.31 -5.84 5.79
CA TYR A 109 -15.04 -5.93 6.48
C TYR A 109 -14.26 -4.63 6.31
N GLN A 110 -13.19 -4.48 7.08
CA GLN A 110 -12.39 -3.27 7.05
C GLN A 110 -10.91 -3.52 7.27
N PHE A 111 -10.10 -2.72 6.58
CA PHE A 111 -8.68 -2.54 6.83
C PHE A 111 -8.35 -1.05 6.78
N GLY A 112 -7.16 -0.68 7.22
CA GLY A 112 -6.70 0.69 7.16
C GLY A 112 -5.48 0.85 6.26
N PHE A 113 -5.28 2.08 5.81
CA PHE A 113 -3.99 2.50 5.31
C PHE A 113 -3.63 3.90 5.79
N THR A 114 -2.33 4.13 5.93
CA THR A 114 -1.76 5.44 6.27
C THR A 114 -0.79 5.85 5.17
N ILE A 115 -0.87 7.11 4.74
CA ILE A 115 -0.03 7.69 3.70
C ILE A 115 0.62 8.98 4.21
N PHE A 116 1.90 9.19 3.88
CA PHE A 116 2.75 10.19 4.53
C PHE A 116 3.35 11.19 3.53
N GLY A 117 3.34 12.48 3.90
CA GLY A 117 4.00 13.57 3.17
C GLY A 117 3.66 13.57 1.68
N LYS A 118 4.69 13.65 0.83
CA LYS A 118 4.55 13.66 -0.65
C LYS A 118 3.78 12.46 -1.22
N ALA A 119 3.65 11.34 -0.50
CA ALA A 119 2.84 10.23 -0.97
C ALA A 119 1.36 10.58 -1.08
N ILE A 120 0.87 11.57 -0.31
CA ILE A 120 -0.51 12.05 -0.34
C ILE A 120 -0.94 12.49 -1.74
N ASP A 121 -0.04 13.10 -2.52
CA ASP A 121 -0.29 13.50 -3.92
C ASP A 121 -0.70 12.32 -4.82
N TYR A 122 -0.32 11.09 -4.43
CA TYR A 122 -0.62 9.87 -5.15
C TYR A 122 -1.82 9.09 -4.58
N LEU A 123 -2.57 9.67 -3.64
CA LEU A 123 -3.76 9.06 -3.05
C LEU A 123 -4.77 8.51 -4.10
N PRO A 124 -5.06 9.20 -5.23
CA PRO A 124 -5.96 8.66 -6.25
C PRO A 124 -5.48 7.30 -6.82
N TYR A 125 -4.17 7.12 -7.00
CA TYR A 125 -3.59 5.87 -7.46
C TYR A 125 -3.69 4.77 -6.39
N VAL A 126 -3.54 5.12 -5.11
CA VAL A 126 -3.71 4.19 -3.99
C VAL A 126 -5.15 3.70 -3.91
N ILE A 127 -6.13 4.61 -3.97
CA ILE A 127 -7.56 4.27 -3.96
C ILE A 127 -7.91 3.39 -5.17
N TYR A 128 -7.45 3.75 -6.37
CA TYR A 128 -7.73 2.95 -7.57
C TYR A 128 -7.04 1.58 -7.53
N ALA A 129 -5.84 1.48 -6.95
CA ALA A 129 -5.19 0.20 -6.69
C ALA A 129 -6.00 -0.67 -5.71
N ILE A 130 -6.62 -0.09 -4.68
CA ILE A 130 -7.52 -0.81 -3.77
C ILE A 130 -8.76 -1.33 -4.49
N ILE A 131 -9.36 -0.54 -5.39
CA ILE A 131 -10.47 -1.01 -6.24
C ILE A 131 -10.02 -2.20 -7.09
N LYS A 132 -8.87 -2.08 -7.76
CA LYS A 132 -8.32 -3.19 -8.56
C LYS A 132 -7.97 -4.41 -7.73
N MET A 133 -7.47 -4.23 -6.51
CA MET A 133 -7.19 -5.31 -5.57
C MET A 133 -8.46 -6.16 -5.33
N GLY A 134 -9.62 -5.53 -5.14
CA GLY A 134 -10.90 -6.21 -4.99
C GLY A 134 -11.31 -7.07 -6.19
N HIS A 135 -11.02 -6.60 -7.41
CA HIS A 135 -11.34 -7.31 -8.64
C HIS A 135 -10.36 -8.46 -8.94
N LEU A 136 -9.07 -8.26 -8.64
CA LEU A 136 -8.02 -9.28 -8.79
C LEU A 136 -8.21 -10.45 -7.85
N GLY A 137 -8.76 -10.17 -6.67
CA GLY A 137 -8.94 -11.11 -5.59
C GLY A 137 -7.79 -11.08 -4.58
N ILE A 138 -8.14 -11.27 -3.31
CA ILE A 138 -7.22 -11.21 -2.18
C ILE A 138 -7.00 -12.62 -1.56
N GLY A 139 -5.77 -12.89 -1.11
CA GLY A 139 -5.41 -14.15 -0.45
C GLY A 139 -5.39 -15.37 -1.38
N LYS A 140 -5.11 -16.55 -0.80
CA LYS A 140 -5.02 -17.82 -1.55
C LYS A 140 -6.32 -18.18 -2.27
N GLY A 141 -7.47 -17.85 -1.68
CA GLY A 141 -8.79 -18.10 -2.25
C GLY A 141 -9.23 -17.08 -3.31
N LYS A 142 -8.38 -16.08 -3.65
CA LYS A 142 -8.71 -14.97 -4.57
C LYS A 142 -10.07 -14.34 -4.28
N GLY A 143 -10.30 -14.06 -2.99
CA GLY A 143 -11.53 -13.45 -2.51
C GLY A 143 -11.79 -12.10 -3.15
N LYS A 144 -12.94 -11.91 -3.78
CA LYS A 144 -13.30 -10.64 -4.42
C LYS A 144 -14.09 -9.75 -3.49
N PHE A 145 -13.92 -8.45 -3.62
CA PHE A 145 -14.68 -7.45 -2.87
C PHE A 145 -14.88 -6.18 -3.70
N ASP A 146 -15.89 -5.39 -3.32
CA ASP A 146 -16.08 -4.01 -3.75
C ASP A 146 -15.87 -3.05 -2.57
N LEU A 147 -15.50 -1.80 -2.87
CA LEU A 147 -15.54 -0.72 -1.88
C LEU A 147 -16.98 -0.38 -1.51
N LYS A 148 -17.21 0.02 -0.26
CA LYS A 148 -18.51 0.45 0.25
C LYS A 148 -18.43 1.81 0.94
#